data_AF-A0A2G5SGX2-F1
#
_entry.id   AF-A0A2G5SGX2-F1
#
_cell.length_a   1.000
_cell.length_b   1.000
_cell.length_c   1.000
_cell.angle_alpha   90.00
_cell.angle_beta   90.00
_cell.angle_gamma   90.00
#
_symmetry.space_group_name_H-M   'P 1'
#
loop_
_entity.id
_entity.type
_entity.pdbx_description
1 polymer ?
#
loop_
_entity_poly.entity_id
_entity_poly.type
_entity_poly.pdbx_seq_one_letter_code
_entity_poly.pdbx_strand_id
1 'polypeptide(L)'
;MHTNYDFPTIVNHSRTIQVLCTIFQLILIYTESAALSFLTFVFYSLLVGMHLLHLARRWYYNIDGRYDVRQIIRDNEITLRIQYAVAIFSPLILGFLSWTFVELNNGLVHSLFHVAVLIQVTFAVGQLGLEFYEVCIANKKQ
;
A
#
# COMPACT_ATOMS: atom_id res chain seq x y z
N MET A 1 7.40 25.32 15.32
CA MET A 1 7.33 25.45 13.85
C MET A 1 6.06 24.72 13.41
N HIS A 2 4.95 25.45 13.27
CA HIS A 2 3.70 24.87 12.76
C HIS A 2 3.90 24.65 11.26
N THR A 3 4.12 23.40 10.86
CA THR A 3 4.11 23.03 9.45
C THR A 3 2.66 23.05 8.97
N ASN A 4 2.30 24.11 8.24
CA ASN A 4 1.03 24.28 7.53
C ASN A 4 0.97 23.32 6.31
N TYR A 5 0.90 22.02 6.54
CA TYR A 5 0.53 21.06 5.49
C TYR A 5 -0.79 20.38 5.84
N ASP A 6 -1.62 20.17 4.83
CA ASP A 6 -2.89 19.46 4.96
C ASP A 6 -2.62 17.95 4.91
N PHE A 7 -2.45 17.35 6.09
CA PHE A 7 -2.20 15.92 6.23
C PHE A 7 -3.28 15.06 5.53
N PRO A 8 -4.59 15.28 5.77
CA PRO A 8 -5.65 14.59 5.03
C PRO A 8 -5.47 14.63 3.51
N THR A 9 -5.16 15.79 2.94
CA THR A 9 -4.96 15.91 1.48
C THR A 9 -3.75 15.13 0.99
N ILE A 10 -2.61 15.22 1.68
CA ILE A 10 -1.39 14.49 1.30
C ILE A 10 -1.62 12.97 1.34
N VAL A 11 -2.26 12.47 2.40
CA VAL A 11 -2.58 11.04 2.54
C VAL A 11 -3.56 10.61 1.45
N ASN A 12 -4.59 11.40 1.17
CA ASN A 12 -5.56 11.07 0.13
C ASN A 12 -4.90 10.97 -1.25
N HIS A 13 -4.10 11.96 -1.65
CA HIS A 13 -3.37 11.93 -2.92
C HIS A 13 -2.37 10.77 -2.99
N SER A 14 -1.64 10.49 -1.91
CA SER A 14 -0.74 9.34 -1.83
C SER A 14 -1.48 8.03 -2.09
N ARG A 15 -2.64 7.83 -1.46
CA ARG A 15 -3.47 6.63 -1.67
C ARG A 15 -4.03 6.55 -3.07
N THR A 16 -4.47 7.67 -3.65
CA THR A 16 -4.92 7.71 -5.05
C THR A 16 -3.83 7.20 -5.99
N ILE A 17 -2.59 7.67 -5.82
CA ILE A 17 -1.45 7.21 -6.64
C ILE A 17 -1.21 5.72 -6.45
N GLN A 18 -1.20 5.23 -5.21
CA GLN A 18 -1.02 3.80 -4.91
C GLN A 18 -2.14 2.93 -5.54
N VAL A 19 -3.40 3.39 -5.51
CA VAL A 19 -4.54 2.71 -6.16
C VAL A 19 -4.34 2.68 -7.68
N LEU A 20 -3.94 3.79 -8.30
CA LEU A 20 -3.68 3.83 -9.74
C LEU A 20 -2.54 2.89 -10.15
N CYS A 21 -1.45 2.85 -9.37
CA CYS A 21 -0.35 1.92 -9.60
C CYS A 21 -0.80 0.46 -9.52
N THR A 22 -1.62 0.10 -8.52
CA THR A 22 -2.11 -1.29 -8.37
C THR A 22 -3.15 -1.69 -9.42
N ILE A 23 -3.97 -0.75 -9.90
CA ILE A 23 -4.82 -0.98 -11.08
C ILE A 23 -3.95 -1.23 -12.33
N PHE A 24 -2.93 -0.40 -12.54
CA PHE A 24 -2.03 -0.55 -13.67
C PHE A 24 -1.28 -1.89 -13.63
N GLN A 25 -0.81 -2.32 -12.45
CA GLN A 25 -0.21 -3.65 -12.24
C GLN A 25 -1.16 -4.79 -12.65
N LEU A 26 -2.45 -4.74 -12.28
CA LEU A 26 -3.44 -5.73 -12.72
C LEU A 26 -3.64 -5.75 -14.23
N ILE A 27 -3.65 -4.57 -14.88
CA ILE A 27 -3.74 -4.48 -16.34
C ILE A 27 -2.53 -5.16 -16.98
N LEU A 28 -1.32 -4.92 -16.47
CA LEU A 28 -0.09 -5.54 -17.00
C LEU A 28 -0.10 -7.08 -16.83
N ILE A 29 -0.57 -7.58 -15.69
CA ILE A 29 -0.78 -9.03 -15.49
C ILE A 29 -1.79 -9.57 -16.52
N TYR A 30 -2.88 -8.86 -16.76
CA TYR A 30 -3.90 -9.27 -17.73
C TYR A 30 -3.38 -9.29 -19.17
N THR A 31 -2.56 -8.32 -19.56
CA THR A 31 -1.94 -8.30 -20.91
C THR A 31 -1.04 -9.50 -21.19
N GLU A 32 -0.49 -10.12 -20.14
CA GLU A 32 0.38 -11.31 -20.19
C GLU A 32 -0.39 -12.62 -19.95
N SER A 33 -1.71 -12.56 -19.77
CA SER A 33 -2.53 -13.72 -19.37
C SER A 33 -2.41 -14.92 -20.32
N ALA A 34 -2.19 -14.71 -21.62
CA ALA A 34 -2.00 -15.78 -22.60
C ALA A 34 -0.64 -16.48 -22.50
N ALA A 35 0.37 -15.82 -21.93
CA ALA A 35 1.71 -16.37 -21.76
C ALA A 35 1.94 -16.99 -20.37
N LEU A 36 1.09 -16.65 -19.39
CA LEU A 36 1.14 -17.21 -18.05
C LEU A 36 0.35 -18.53 -17.96
N SER A 37 0.80 -19.43 -17.07
CA SER A 37 -0.04 -20.56 -16.68
C SER A 37 -1.29 -20.06 -15.95
N PHE A 38 -2.40 -20.80 -16.03
CA PHE A 38 -3.64 -20.43 -15.32
C PHE A 38 -3.41 -20.20 -13.82
N LEU A 39 -2.64 -21.08 -13.16
CA LEU A 39 -2.36 -20.97 -11.73
C LEU A 39 -1.53 -19.72 -11.42
N THR A 40 -0.51 -19.43 -12.23
CA THR A 40 0.34 -18.24 -12.09
C THR A 40 -0.48 -16.97 -12.27
N PHE A 41 -1.31 -16.90 -13.31
CA PHE A 41 -2.19 -15.77 -13.58
C PHE A 41 -3.16 -15.50 -12.42
N VAL A 42 -3.78 -16.56 -11.88
CA VAL A 42 -4.69 -16.44 -10.73
C VAL A 42 -3.93 -15.98 -9.48
N PHE A 43 -2.76 -16.56 -9.20
CA PHE A 43 -1.96 -16.17 -8.03
C PHE A 43 -1.54 -14.69 -8.09
N TYR A 44 -1.02 -14.23 -9.24
CA TYR A 44 -0.63 -12.83 -9.43
C TYR A 44 -1.82 -11.89 -9.33
N SER A 45 -2.94 -12.25 -9.97
CA SER A 45 -4.16 -11.44 -9.94
C SER A 45 -4.76 -11.35 -8.53
N LEU A 46 -4.72 -12.43 -7.74
CA LEU A 46 -5.18 -12.42 -6.35
C LEU A 46 -4.25 -11.60 -5.46
N LEU A 47 -2.92 -11.73 -5.62
CA LEU A 47 -1.96 -10.97 -4.84
C LEU A 47 -2.13 -9.46 -5.04
N VAL A 48 -2.12 -9.00 -6.30
CA VAL A 48 -2.30 -7.57 -6.62
C VAL A 48 -3.75 -7.13 -6.39
N GLY A 49 -4.74 -8.00 -6.61
CA GLY A 49 -6.15 -7.73 -6.35
C GLY A 49 -6.44 -7.50 -4.87
N MET A 50 -5.87 -8.31 -3.98
CA MET A 50 -5.95 -8.09 -2.52
C MET A 50 -5.28 -6.77 -2.12
N HIS A 51 -4.17 -6.42 -2.76
CA HIS A 51 -3.51 -5.13 -2.55
C HIS A 51 -4.41 -3.95 -2.95
N LEU A 52 -5.00 -4.03 -4.14
CA LEU A 52 -5.94 -3.03 -4.62
C LEU A 52 -7.15 -2.90 -3.70
N LEU A 53 -7.78 -4.01 -3.30
CA LEU A 53 -8.93 -4.00 -2.39
C LEU A 53 -8.60 -3.34 -1.05
N HIS A 54 -7.44 -3.65 -0.49
CA HIS A 54 -6.97 -3.05 0.75
C HIS A 54 -6.80 -1.53 0.63
N LEU A 55 -6.08 -1.08 -0.41
CA LEU A 55 -5.86 0.35 -0.66
C LEU A 55 -7.16 1.09 -0.99
N ALA A 56 -7.98 0.53 -1.87
CA ALA A 56 -9.23 1.13 -2.31
C ALA A 56 -10.22 1.28 -1.15
N ARG A 57 -10.32 0.28 -0.25
CA ARG A 57 -11.14 0.39 0.97
C ARG A 57 -10.65 1.54 1.86
N ARG A 58 -9.34 1.63 2.11
CA ARG A 58 -8.76 2.69 2.94
C ARG A 58 -8.93 4.08 2.32
N TRP A 59 -8.84 4.16 1.00
CA TRP A 59 -9.04 5.38 0.23
C TRP A 59 -10.51 5.82 0.27
N TYR A 60 -11.43 4.92 -0.12
CA TYR A 60 -12.87 5.20 -0.19
C TYR A 60 -13.47 5.64 1.17
N TYR A 61 -13.09 4.97 2.25
CA TYR A 61 -13.57 5.30 3.60
C TYR A 61 -12.70 6.33 4.32
N ASN A 62 -11.70 6.94 3.65
CA ASN A 62 -10.79 7.92 4.25
C ASN A 62 -10.22 7.47 5.62
N ILE A 63 -9.82 6.21 5.73
CA ILE A 63 -9.40 5.60 7.01
C ILE A 63 -8.13 6.30 7.52
N ASP A 64 -8.16 6.92 8.71
CA ASP A 64 -6.99 7.64 9.25
C ASP A 64 -5.96 6.66 9.83
N GLY A 65 -4.79 6.53 9.17
CA GLY A 65 -3.73 5.64 9.61
C GLY A 65 -3.10 6.02 10.95
N ARG A 66 -3.25 7.29 11.38
CA ARG A 66 -2.81 7.73 12.71
C ARG A 66 -3.59 7.02 13.82
N TYR A 67 -4.83 6.62 13.57
CA TYR A 67 -5.61 5.83 14.52
C TYR A 67 -4.95 4.47 14.74
N ASP A 68 -4.57 3.78 13.68
CA ASP A 68 -3.92 2.47 13.77
C ASP A 68 -2.58 2.56 14.50
N VAL A 69 -1.75 3.57 14.21
CA VAL A 69 -0.50 3.80 14.94
C VAL A 69 -0.75 3.99 16.43
N ARG A 70 -1.77 4.76 16.81
CA ARG A 70 -2.13 4.95 18.23
C ARG A 70 -2.54 3.65 18.89
N GLN A 71 -3.33 2.81 18.22
CA GLN A 71 -3.74 1.51 18.77
C GLN A 71 -2.56 0.55 18.91
N ILE A 72 -1.66 0.50 17.93
CA ILE A 72 -0.42 -0.31 18.01
C ILE A 72 0.43 0.07 19.23
N ILE A 73 0.45 1.35 19.62
CA ILE A 73 1.23 1.85 20.75
C ILE A 73 0.49 1.70 22.08
N ARG A 74 -0.81 1.97 22.13
CA ARG A 74 -1.59 2.13 23.36
C ARG A 74 -2.33 0.88 23.82
N ASP A 75 -2.74 0.01 22.90
CA ASP A 75 -3.54 -1.15 23.27
C ASP A 75 -2.70 -2.17 24.05
N ASN A 76 -3.29 -2.73 25.10
CA ASN A 76 -2.67 -3.76 25.91
C ASN A 76 -2.85 -5.16 25.30
N GLU A 77 -3.87 -5.35 24.45
CA GLU A 77 -4.16 -6.64 23.84
C GLU A 77 -3.33 -6.86 22.57
N ILE A 78 -2.47 -7.87 22.59
CA ILE A 78 -1.54 -8.16 21.48
C ILE A 78 -2.27 -8.48 20.17
N THR A 79 -3.41 -9.17 20.23
CA THR A 79 -4.22 -9.53 19.06
C THR A 79 -4.66 -8.29 18.29
N LEU A 80 -5.19 -7.28 19.00
CA LEU A 80 -5.62 -6.02 18.40
C LEU A 80 -4.43 -5.26 17.81
N ARG A 81 -3.30 -5.19 18.53
CA ARG A 81 -2.07 -4.55 18.02
C ARG A 81 -1.60 -5.17 16.71
N ILE A 82 -1.63 -6.50 16.60
CA ILE A 82 -1.25 -7.21 15.38
C ILE A 82 -2.22 -6.88 14.24
N GLN A 83 -3.53 -6.83 14.50
CA GLN A 83 -4.52 -6.50 13.46
C GLN A 83 -4.28 -5.09 12.89
N TYR A 84 -4.05 -4.09 13.75
CA TYR A 84 -3.73 -2.74 13.31
C TYR A 84 -2.37 -2.64 12.61
N ALA A 85 -1.36 -3.39 13.10
CA ALA A 85 -0.06 -3.47 12.44
C ALA A 85 -0.20 -4.06 11.03
N VAL A 86 -0.91 -5.18 10.88
CA VAL A 86 -1.17 -5.76 9.56
C VAL A 86 -1.91 -4.75 8.68
N ALA A 87 -2.92 -4.06 9.20
CA ALA A 87 -3.68 -3.09 8.41
C ALA A 87 -2.83 -1.93 7.89
N ILE A 88 -1.88 -1.41 8.69
CA ILE A 88 -1.05 -0.26 8.30
C ILE A 88 0.16 -0.66 7.45
N PHE A 89 0.76 -1.83 7.71
CA PHE A 89 1.92 -2.34 6.97
C PHE A 89 1.53 -3.15 5.71
N SER A 90 0.26 -3.51 5.53
CA SER A 90 -0.20 -4.30 4.37
C SER A 90 0.23 -3.74 3.02
N PRO A 91 0.15 -2.43 2.72
CA PRO A 91 0.61 -1.91 1.43
C PRO A 91 2.11 -2.15 1.15
N LEU A 92 2.93 -2.19 2.19
CA LEU A 92 4.36 -2.49 2.07
C LEU A 92 4.61 -3.98 1.88
N ILE A 93 3.94 -4.82 2.68
CA ILE A 93 4.05 -6.27 2.58
C ILE A 93 3.58 -6.73 1.20
N LEU A 94 2.39 -6.31 0.78
CA LEU A 94 1.83 -6.70 -0.51
C LEU A 94 2.63 -6.12 -1.68
N GLY A 95 3.15 -4.89 -1.57
CA GLY A 95 4.05 -4.32 -2.57
C GLY A 95 5.35 -5.12 -2.72
N PHE A 96 5.97 -5.51 -1.60
CA PHE A 96 7.18 -6.34 -1.58
C PHE A 96 6.94 -7.75 -2.15
N LEU A 97 5.81 -8.38 -1.81
CA LEU A 97 5.43 -9.68 -2.36
C LEU A 97 5.19 -9.58 -3.86
N SER A 98 4.50 -8.53 -4.35
CA SER A 98 4.33 -8.29 -5.79
C SER A 98 5.66 -8.12 -6.50
N TRP A 99 6.60 -7.37 -5.92
CA TRP A 99 7.95 -7.23 -6.47
C TRP A 99 8.70 -8.56 -6.55
N THR A 100 8.53 -9.44 -5.57
CA THR A 100 9.35 -10.65 -5.48
C THR A 100 8.77 -11.81 -6.29
N PHE A 101 7.44 -11.90 -6.39
CA PHE A 101 6.78 -13.06 -6.97
C PHE A 101 6.28 -12.86 -8.39
N VAL A 102 5.96 -11.64 -8.82
CA VAL A 102 5.37 -11.40 -10.13
C VAL A 102 6.46 -11.30 -11.19
N GLU A 103 6.53 -12.33 -12.03
CA GLU A 103 7.47 -12.43 -13.14
C GLU A 103 6.68 -12.49 -14.44
N LEU A 104 6.72 -11.41 -15.22
CA LEU A 104 6.05 -11.29 -16.53
C LEU A 104 7.04 -11.57 -17.67
N ASN A 105 6.58 -12.22 -18.76
CA ASN A 105 7.48 -12.72 -19.80
C ASN A 105 7.99 -11.61 -20.74
N ASN A 106 7.17 -10.61 -21.09
CA ASN A 106 7.62 -9.47 -21.89
C ASN A 106 8.44 -8.49 -21.06
N GLY A 107 9.70 -8.27 -21.48
CA GLY A 107 10.62 -7.40 -20.75
C GLY A 107 10.14 -5.95 -20.52
N LEU A 108 9.36 -5.38 -21.44
CA LEU A 108 8.78 -4.04 -21.26
C LEU A 108 7.65 -4.07 -20.22
N VAL A 109 6.73 -5.03 -20.33
CA VAL A 109 5.60 -5.19 -19.39
C VAL A 109 6.12 -5.49 -17.99
N HIS A 110 7.10 -6.38 -17.89
CA HIS A 110 7.82 -6.69 -16.66
C HIS A 110 8.43 -5.42 -16.04
N SER A 111 9.22 -4.66 -16.82
CA SER A 111 9.86 -3.44 -16.31
C SER A 111 8.83 -2.40 -15.83
N LEU A 112 7.75 -2.19 -16.60
CA LEU A 112 6.67 -1.27 -16.22
C LEU A 112 5.94 -1.72 -14.95
N PHE A 113 5.75 -3.02 -14.76
CA PHE A 113 5.16 -3.58 -13.56
C PHE A 113 6.01 -3.24 -12.33
N HIS A 114 7.32 -3.50 -12.40
CA HIS A 114 8.24 -3.19 -11.30
C HIS A 114 8.35 -1.70 -11.02
N VAL A 115 8.37 -0.84 -12.05
CA VAL A 115 8.31 0.62 -11.85
C VAL A 115 7.03 1.03 -11.12
N ALA A 116 5.88 0.46 -11.49
CA ALA A 116 4.62 0.73 -10.81
C ALA A 116 4.64 0.26 -9.34
N VAL A 117 5.25 -0.89 -9.06
CA VAL A 117 5.44 -1.38 -7.68
C VAL A 117 6.35 -0.42 -6.90
N LEU A 118 7.46 0.03 -7.48
CA LEU A 118 8.40 0.95 -6.82
C LEU A 118 7.76 2.29 -6.47
N ILE A 119 6.97 2.86 -7.39
CA ILE A 119 6.20 4.08 -7.12
C ILE A 119 5.22 3.84 -5.98
N GLN A 120 4.42 2.77 -6.05
CA GLN A 120 3.45 2.43 -5.00
C GLN A 120 4.12 2.28 -3.63
N VAL A 121 5.21 1.51 -3.54
CA VAL A 121 5.94 1.27 -2.29
C VAL A 121 6.54 2.57 -1.75
N THR A 122 7.08 3.43 -2.60
CA THR A 122 7.62 4.74 -2.19
C THR A 122 6.55 5.61 -1.52
N PHE A 123 5.36 5.69 -2.11
CA PHE A 123 4.23 6.41 -1.53
C PHE A 123 3.71 5.76 -0.25
N ALA A 124 3.70 4.43 -0.16
CA ALA A 124 3.34 3.71 1.05
C ALA A 124 4.33 3.98 2.19
N VAL A 125 5.64 3.96 1.93
CA VAL A 125 6.68 4.30 2.93
C VAL A 125 6.54 5.74 3.39
N GLY A 126 6.36 6.67 2.45
CA GLY A 126 6.17 8.09 2.77
C GLY A 126 4.92 8.33 3.63
N GLN A 127 3.80 7.70 3.27
CA GLN A 127 2.55 7.81 4.03
C GLN A 127 2.71 7.22 5.44
N LEU A 128 3.31 6.04 5.57
CA LEU A 128 3.58 5.41 6.85
C LEU A 128 4.47 6.31 7.74
N GLY A 129 5.54 6.85 7.17
CA GLY A 129 6.45 7.76 7.85
C GLY A 129 5.74 9.01 8.39
N LEU A 130 4.85 9.60 7.60
CA LEU A 130 4.02 10.74 8.03
C LEU A 130 3.05 10.34 9.15
N GLU A 131 2.38 9.20 9.03
CA GLU A 131 1.46 8.68 10.06
C GLU A 131 2.17 8.47 11.42
N PHE A 132 3.38 7.90 11.40
CA PHE A 132 4.21 7.77 12.61
C PHE A 132 4.73 9.11 13.13
N TYR A 133 5.17 10.02 12.26
CA TYR A 133 5.66 11.35 12.65
C TYR A 133 4.58 12.15 13.39
N GLU A 134 3.36 12.16 12.85
CA GLU A 134 2.19 12.83 13.45
C GLU A 134 1.90 12.30 14.86
N VAL A 135 1.88 10.97 15.03
CA VAL A 135 1.52 10.35 16.30
C VAL A 135 2.63 10.43 17.35
N CYS A 136 3.88 10.20 16.96
CA CYS A 136 4.98 10.05 17.90
C CYS A 136 5.69 11.37 18.24
N ILE A 137 5.68 12.34 17.33
CA ILE A 137 6.46 13.58 17.45
C ILE A 137 5.54 14.81 17.51
N ALA A 138 4.64 14.98 16.53
CA ALA A 138 3.83 16.19 16.45
C ALA A 138 2.89 16.35 17.66
N ASN A 139 2.24 15.25 18.09
CA ASN A 139 1.38 15.22 19.27
C ASN A 139 2.10 15.47 20.61
N LYS A 140 3.43 15.38 20.69
CA LYS A 140 4.18 15.70 21.93
C LYS A 140 4.50 17.19 22.09
N LYS A 141 4.30 17.97 21.02
CA LYS A 141 4.59 19.41 20.98
C LYS A 141 3.35 20.30 21.13
N GLN A 142 2.17 19.68 21.26
CA GLN A 142 0.92 20.32 21.68
C GLN A 142 0.71 20.05 23.17
#